data_AF-A0A432VKG5-F1
#
_entry.id   AF-A0A432VKG5-F1
#
_cell.length_a   1.000
_cell.length_b   1.000
_cell.length_c   1.000
_cell.angle_alpha   90.00
_cell.angle_beta   90.00
_cell.angle_gamma   90.00
#
_symmetry.space_group_name_H-M   'P 1'
#
loop_
_entity.id
_entity.type
_entity.pdbx_description
1 polymer ?
#
loop_
_entity_poly.entity_id
_entity_poly.type
_entity_poly.pdbx_seq_one_letter_code
_entity_poly.pdbx_strand_id
1 'polypeptide(L)' 'MTGAEVLAARATLSLSAEELAGLVGVSGARTIYKWEHGDRAVPGPVAIIITALLESAAMREYFGVSLSVI' A
#
# COMPACT_ATOMS: atom_id res chain seq x y z
N MET A 1 -1.91 -9.77 5.70
CA MET A 1 -2.23 -8.33 5.73
C MET A 1 -3.73 -8.13 5.75
N THR A 2 -4.24 -7.39 6.72
CA THR A 2 -5.64 -6.97 6.87
C THR A 2 -5.88 -5.61 6.21
N GLY A 3 -7.14 -5.20 6.08
CA GLY A 3 -7.49 -3.87 5.59
C GLY A 3 -6.90 -2.73 6.43
N ALA A 4 -6.98 -2.86 7.76
CA ALA A 4 -6.42 -1.88 8.68
C ALA A 4 -4.89 -1.77 8.53
N GLU A 5 -4.19 -2.88 8.29
CA GLU A 5 -2.75 -2.87 8.03
C GLU A 5 -2.41 -2.19 6.71
N VAL A 6 -3.23 -2.33 5.65
CA VAL A 6 -3.06 -1.59 4.39
C VAL A 6 -3.21 -0.09 4.62
N LEU A 7 -4.23 0.33 5.37
CA LEU A 7 -4.48 1.74 5.68
C LEU A 7 -3.28 2.36 6.43
N ALA A 8 -2.80 1.66 7.46
CA ALA A 8 -1.63 2.10 8.23
C ALA A 8 -0.38 2.18 7.35
N ALA A 9 -0.10 1.13 6.56
CA ALA A 9 1.04 1.10 5.65
C ALA A 9 1.00 2.24 4.63
N ARG A 10 -0.18 2.52 4.06
CA ARG A 10 -0.37 3.60 3.10
C ARG A 10 -0.06 4.97 3.72
N ALA A 11 -0.53 5.21 4.94
CA ALA A 11 -0.24 6.43 5.67
C ALA A 11 1.27 6.57 5.97
N THR A 12 1.91 5.49 6.42
CA THR A 12 3.35 5.44 6.68
C THR A 12 4.19 5.73 5.43
N LEU A 13 3.77 5.23 4.27
CA LEU A 13 4.41 5.45 2.97
C LEU A 13 4.03 6.80 2.33
N SER A 14 3.20 7.61 3.00
CA SER A 14 2.70 8.90 2.49
C SER A 14 2.00 8.82 1.13
N LEU A 15 1.35 7.69 0.86
CA LEU A 15 0.64 7.49 -0.40
C LEU A 15 -0.84 7.86 -0.23
N SER A 16 -1.40 8.54 -1.22
CA SER A 16 -2.83 8.54 -1.44
C SER A 16 -3.31 7.16 -1.88
N ALA A 17 -4.61 6.90 -1.78
CA ALA A 17 -5.19 5.66 -2.28
C ALA A 17 -5.01 5.51 -3.80
N GLU A 18 -4.94 6.62 -4.54
CA GLU A 18 -4.74 6.59 -6.00
C GLU A 18 -3.29 6.21 -6.35
N GLU A 19 -2.31 6.76 -5.63
CA GLU A 19 -0.90 6.41 -5.80
C GLU A 19 -0.63 4.95 -5.43
N LEU A 20 -1.21 4.46 -4.31
CA LEU A 20 -1.09 3.05 -3.94
C LEU A 20 -1.72 2.15 -5.01
N ALA A 21 -2.88 2.55 -5.57
CA ALA A 21 -3.52 1.80 -6.64
C ALA A 21 -2.64 1.70 -7.90
N GLY A 22 -2.01 2.81 -8.29
CA GLY A 22 -1.05 2.84 -9.39
C GLY A 22 0.15 1.93 -9.13
N LEU A 23 0.71 1.99 -7.93
CA LEU A 23 1.88 1.20 -7.54
C LEU A 23 1.61 -0.30 -7.63
N VAL A 24 0.45 -0.75 -7.13
CA VAL A 24 0.10 -2.18 -7.09
C VAL A 24 -0.71 -2.65 -8.30
N GLY A 25 -0.90 -1.79 -9.31
CA GLY A 25 -1.48 -2.13 -10.60
C GLY A 25 -2.99 -2.44 -10.56
N VAL A 26 -3.76 -1.75 -9.72
CA VAL A 26 -5.23 -1.91 -9.65
C VAL A 26 -5.98 -0.68 -10.15
N SER A 27 -7.27 -0.86 -10.41
CA SER A 27 -8.14 0.06 -11.16
C SER A 27 -8.38 1.45 -10.53
N GLY A 28 -7.76 1.79 -9.40
CA GLY A 28 -7.90 3.08 -8.72
C GLY A 28 -8.27 3.00 -7.23
N ALA A 29 -8.40 4.15 -6.58
CA ALA A 29 -8.58 4.28 -5.13
C ALA A 29 -9.78 3.49 -4.56
N ARG A 30 -10.86 3.32 -5.33
CA ARG A 30 -12.04 2.55 -4.89
C ARG A 30 -11.70 1.11 -4.49
N THR A 31 -10.74 0.49 -5.18
CA THR A 31 -10.28 -0.87 -4.85
C THR A 31 -9.50 -0.87 -3.54
N ILE A 32 -8.66 0.15 -3.32
CA ILE A 32 -7.90 0.33 -2.09
C ILE A 32 -8.84 0.50 -0.90
N TYR A 33 -9.85 1.39 -0.98
CA TYR A 33 -10.79 1.59 0.11
C TYR A 33 -11.59 0.34 0.48
N LYS A 34 -11.96 -0.48 -0.52
CA LYS A 34 -12.61 -1.78 -0.25
C LYS A 34 -11.70 -2.73 0.53
N TRP A 35 -10.39 -2.68 0.29
CA TRP A 35 -9.44 -3.44 1.10
C TRP A 35 -9.34 -2.86 2.50
N GLU A 36 -9.14 -1.54 2.62
CA GLU A 36 -8.95 -0.84 3.88
C GLU A 36 -10.13 -1.03 4.85
N HIS A 37 -11.36 -1.00 4.34
CA HIS A 37 -12.57 -1.23 5.13
C HIS A 37 -12.90 -2.72 5.36
N GLY A 38 -12.17 -3.64 4.73
CA GLY A 38 -12.42 -5.07 4.84
C GLY A 38 -13.57 -5.60 3.97
N ASP A 39 -14.17 -4.77 3.11
CA ASP A 39 -15.18 -5.18 2.13
C ASP A 39 -14.64 -6.23 1.14
N ARG A 40 -13.32 -6.25 0.94
CA ARG A 40 -12.62 -7.23 0.10
C ARG A 40 -11.27 -7.60 0.72
N ALA A 41 -10.90 -8.88 0.64
CA ALA A 41 -9.58 -9.34 1.03
C ALA A 41 -8.47 -8.72 0.16
N VAL A 42 -7.33 -8.43 0.78
CA VAL A 42 -6.10 -7.98 0.11
C VAL A 42 -5.49 -9.16 -0.66
N PRO A 43 -5.22 -9.03 -1.98
CA PRO A 43 -4.54 -10.08 -2.72
C PRO A 43 -3.13 -10.36 -2.16
N GLY A 44 -2.72 -11.63 -2.11
CA GLY A 44 -1.41 -12.04 -1.58
C GLY A 44 -0.21 -11.28 -2.17
N PRO A 45 -0.09 -11.14 -3.51
CA PRO A 45 0.99 -10.37 -4.13
C PRO A 45 1.03 -8.90 -3.70
N VAL A 46 -0.14 -8.28 -3.51
CA VAL A 46 -0.24 -6.90 -3.03
C VAL A 46 0.27 -6.79 -1.60
N ALA A 47 -0.09 -7.73 -0.72
CA ALA A 47 0.43 -7.77 0.64
C ALA A 47 1.96 -7.91 0.68
N ILE A 48 2.54 -8.71 -0.21
CA ILE A 48 4.01 -8.86 -0.33
C ILE A 48 4.66 -7.54 -0.74
N ILE A 49 4.12 -6.85 -1.76
CA ILE A 49 4.65 -5.57 -2.24
C ILE A 49 4.61 -4.51 -1.12
N ILE A 50 3.49 -4.38 -0.42
CA ILE A 50 3.34 -3.40 0.67
C ILE A 50 4.33 -3.72 1.81
N THR A 51 4.47 -4.99 2.18
CA THR A 51 5.44 -5.43 3.21
C THR A 51 6.88 -5.09 2.79
N ALA A 52 7.22 -5.38 1.53
CA ALA A 52 8.55 -5.09 1.00
C ALA A 52 8.87 -3.58 0.99
N LEU A 53 7.88 -2.72 0.70
CA LEU A 53 8.03 -1.26 0.78
C LEU A 53 8.26 -0.77 2.23
N LEU A 54 7.59 -1.38 3.21
CA LEU A 54 7.79 -1.02 4.62
C LEU A 54 9.18 -1.45 5.12
N GLU A 55 9.64 -2.63 4.73
CA GLU A 55 10.83 -3.25 5.31
C GLU A 55 12.13 -2.95 4.56
N SER A 56 12.07 -2.61 3.26
CA SER A 56 13.26 -2.45 2.42
C SER A 56 13.41 -1.03 1.87
N ALA A 57 14.52 -0.36 2.23
CA ALA A 57 14.89 0.93 1.66
C ALA A 57 15.16 0.84 0.15
N ALA A 58 15.74 -0.27 -0.33
CA ALA A 58 15.99 -0.47 -1.75
C ALA A 58 14.69 -0.58 -2.56
N MET A 59 13.65 -1.21 -1.99
CA MET A 59 12.33 -1.28 -2.63
C MET A 59 11.67 0.09 -2.68
N ARG A 60 11.79 0.86 -1.61
CA ARG A 60 11.34 2.26 -1.57
C ARG A 60 12.04 3.12 -2.62
N GLU A 61 13.35 3.01 -2.75
CA GLU A 61 14.13 3.70 -3.77
C GLU A 61 13.71 3.30 -5.18
N TYR A 62 13.58 2.00 -5.46
CA TYR A 62 13.15 1.47 -6.75
C TYR A 62 11.77 2.02 -7.19
N PHE A 63 10.84 2.13 -6.24
CA PHE A 63 9.50 2.66 -6.50
C PHE A 63 9.37 4.18 -6.32
N GLY A 64 10.43 4.89 -5.90
CA GLY A 64 10.40 6.33 -5.63
C GLY A 64 9.51 6.72 -4.44
N VAL A 65 9.36 5.85 -3.45
CA VAL A 65 8.49 6.05 -2.27
C VAL A 65 9.34 6.37 -1.04
N SER A 66 8.90 7.31 -0.20
CA SER A 66 9.57 7.66 1.06
C SER A 66 8.71 7.26 2.26
N LEU A 67 9.34 7.01 3.41
CA LEU A 67 8.61 6.90 4.67
C LEU A 67 8.42 8.31 5.23
N SER A 68 7.22 8.60 5.73
CA SER A 68 7.05 9.78 6.58
C SER A 68 7.66 9.55 7.95
N VAL A 69 8.50 10.49 8.38
CA VAL A 69 8.85 10.64 9.79
C VAL A 69 7.69 11.40 10.44
N ILE A 70 6.94 10.73 11.30
CA ILE A 70 5.90 11.34 12.14
C ILE A 70 6.56 12.11 13.28
#